data_AF-A0A530QLR6-F1
#
_entry.id   AF-A0A530QLR6-F1
#
_cell.length_a   1.000
_cell.length_b   1.000
_cell.length_c   1.000
_cell.angle_alpha   90.00
_cell.angle_beta   90.00
_cell.angle_gamma   90.00
#
_symmetry.space_group_name_H-M   'P 1'
#
loop_
_entity.id
_entity.type
_entity.pdbx_description
1 polymer ?
#
loop_
_entity_poly.entity_id
_entity_poly.type
_entity_poly.pdbx_seq_one_letter_code
_entity_poly.pdbx_strand_id
1 'polypeptide(L)'
;VKIVVRSNGSSGFVRDDFYNWPEQIKSLIETEKPAAVIVMLGSNDRQQMRVNGEREQPRSEAWTKEYERRTEAFGNAIAAAKVPYLWVGMPAFKAPKMTSDMLAFNDIYRSTAESHGGEFVDIWDGFVDEDGAFVTSGPDINGQPVRLRTDDGIYVSKAGKRKLAFYAEKSLMKILG
;
A
#
# COMPACT_ATOMS: atom_id res chain seq x y z
N VAL A 1 -1.79 -17.50 15.48
CA VAL A 1 -1.89 -16.10 15.02
C VAL A 1 -3.33 -15.80 14.63
N LYS A 2 -3.97 -14.78 15.23
CA LYS A 2 -5.29 -14.28 14.80
C LYS A 2 -5.06 -13.16 13.78
N ILE A 3 -5.72 -13.22 12.64
CA ILE A 3 -5.65 -12.17 11.61
C ILE A 3 -6.95 -11.36 11.68
N VAL A 4 -6.83 -10.05 11.81
CA VAL A 4 -7.96 -9.11 11.78
C VAL A 4 -7.85 -8.29 10.50
N VAL A 5 -8.76 -8.54 9.55
CA VAL A 5 -8.79 -7.82 8.28
C VAL A 5 -9.63 -6.55 8.42
N ARG A 6 -9.08 -5.43 7.99
CA ARG A 6 -9.78 -4.15 7.87
C ARG A 6 -9.53 -3.59 6.49
N SER A 7 -10.60 -3.50 5.70
CA SER A 7 -10.59 -2.95 4.35
C SER A 7 -11.85 -2.15 4.13
N ASN A 8 -11.72 -1.06 3.37
CA ASN A 8 -12.85 -0.27 2.91
C ASN A 8 -12.66 -0.04 1.40
N GLY A 9 -13.51 -0.69 0.59
CA GLY A 9 -13.46 -0.56 -0.86
C GLY A 9 -13.69 0.89 -1.28
N SER A 10 -12.98 1.35 -2.31
CA SER A 10 -13.04 2.74 -2.81
C SER A 10 -12.43 3.81 -1.88
N SER A 11 -11.89 3.44 -0.73
CA SER A 11 -11.12 4.35 0.14
C SER A 11 -9.63 4.40 -0.23
N GLY A 12 -8.95 5.36 0.38
CA GLY A 12 -7.52 5.63 0.28
C GLY A 12 -7.21 6.93 1.03
N PHE A 13 -6.08 7.57 0.77
CA PHE A 13 -5.73 8.85 1.40
C PHE A 13 -6.39 10.07 0.74
N VAL A 14 -6.94 9.98 -0.47
CA VAL A 14 -7.57 11.13 -1.16
C VAL A 14 -8.96 11.48 -0.63
N ARG A 15 -9.80 10.48 -0.39
CA ARG A 15 -11.20 10.68 0.06
C ARG A 15 -11.30 10.49 1.57
N ASP A 16 -10.64 11.37 2.32
CA ASP A 16 -10.70 11.44 3.78
C ASP A 16 -12.13 11.74 4.28
N ASP A 17 -12.93 12.44 3.47
CA ASP A 17 -14.37 12.63 3.67
C ASP A 17 -15.20 11.33 3.60
N PHE A 18 -14.72 10.32 2.87
CA PHE A 18 -15.38 9.02 2.76
C PHE A 18 -14.90 8.05 3.83
N TYR A 19 -13.58 7.93 4.01
CA TYR A 19 -12.99 7.10 5.05
C TYR A 19 -11.58 7.59 5.41
N ASN A 20 -11.44 8.16 6.60
CA ASN A 20 -10.18 8.74 7.08
C ASN A 20 -9.27 7.68 7.72
N TRP A 21 -8.38 7.06 6.94
CA TRP A 21 -7.43 6.05 7.46
C TRP A 21 -6.58 6.52 8.65
N PRO A 22 -5.98 7.73 8.66
CA PRO A 22 -5.27 8.27 9.83
C PRO A 22 -6.07 8.30 11.13
N GLU A 23 -7.37 8.58 11.08
CA GLU A 23 -8.24 8.55 12.26
C GLU A 23 -8.63 7.12 12.64
N GLN A 24 -9.02 6.32 11.64
CA GLN A 24 -9.54 4.98 11.86
C GLN A 24 -8.48 4.03 12.41
N ILE A 25 -7.21 4.16 11.97
CA ILE A 25 -6.14 3.27 12.44
C ILE A 25 -5.89 3.37 13.95
N LYS A 26 -6.09 4.55 14.54
CA LYS A 26 -5.97 4.75 16.00
C LYS A 26 -6.98 3.88 16.74
N SER A 27 -8.26 4.00 16.37
CA SER A 27 -9.35 3.22 16.95
C SER A 27 -9.16 1.72 16.75
N LEU A 28 -8.68 1.32 15.57
CA LEU A 28 -8.39 -0.09 15.26
C LEU A 28 -7.29 -0.66 16.14
N ILE A 29 -6.19 0.07 16.33
CA ILE A 29 -5.09 -0.35 17.20
C ILE A 29 -5.55 -0.44 18.66
N GLU A 30 -6.29 0.54 19.16
CA GLU A 30 -6.82 0.53 20.53
C GLU A 30 -7.76 -0.64 20.81
N THR A 31 -8.61 -0.97 19.83
CA THR A 31 -9.61 -2.04 19.94
C THR A 31 -8.98 -3.43 19.81
N GLU A 32 -8.17 -3.63 18.78
CA GLU A 32 -7.67 -4.97 18.43
C GLU A 32 -6.34 -5.31 19.13
N LYS A 33 -5.62 -4.29 19.62
CA LYS A 33 -4.31 -4.42 20.29
C LYS A 33 -3.34 -5.34 19.53
N PRO A 34 -3.10 -5.08 18.23
CA PRO A 34 -2.32 -5.97 17.39
C PRO A 34 -0.84 -5.98 17.80
N ALA A 35 -0.19 -7.14 17.63
CA ALA A 35 1.27 -7.25 17.77
C ALA A 35 2.03 -6.61 16.58
N ALA A 36 1.38 -6.53 15.42
CA ALA A 36 1.92 -5.90 14.21
C ALA A 36 0.77 -5.38 13.32
N VAL A 37 1.01 -4.29 12.60
CA VAL A 37 0.10 -3.77 11.57
C VAL A 37 0.71 -4.01 10.18
N ILE A 38 -0.11 -4.47 9.22
CA ILE A 38 0.31 -4.60 7.82
C ILE A 38 -0.60 -3.73 6.97
N VAL A 39 0.00 -2.85 6.17
CA VAL A 39 -0.69 -1.84 5.38
C VAL A 39 -0.45 -2.11 3.90
N MET A 40 -1.50 -2.02 3.09
CA MET A 40 -1.42 -2.00 1.63
C MET A 40 -2.60 -1.16 1.11
N LEU A 41 -2.31 0.04 0.62
CA LEU A 41 -3.31 1.05 0.22
C LEU A 41 -2.82 1.81 -1.03
N GLY A 42 -3.74 2.46 -1.75
CA GLY A 42 -3.36 3.41 -2.81
C GLY A 42 -4.04 3.25 -4.16
N SER A 43 -4.63 2.08 -4.46
CA SER A 43 -5.18 1.83 -5.81
C SER A 43 -6.33 2.80 -6.20
N ASN A 44 -7.02 3.36 -5.22
CA ASN A 44 -8.09 4.34 -5.44
C ASN A 44 -7.62 5.80 -5.35
N ASP A 45 -6.36 6.07 -5.02
CA ASP A 45 -5.87 7.42 -4.72
C ASP A 45 -5.48 8.22 -5.95
N ARG A 46 -5.74 7.68 -7.14
CA ARG A 46 -5.51 8.37 -8.42
C ARG A 46 -6.63 9.35 -8.76
N GLN A 47 -7.08 10.11 -7.77
CA GLN A 47 -8.20 11.05 -7.84
C GLN A 47 -7.72 12.48 -7.58
N GLN A 48 -8.42 13.45 -8.15
CA GLN A 48 -8.17 14.86 -7.85
C GLN A 48 -8.42 15.15 -6.37
N MET A 49 -7.59 16.02 -5.78
CA MET A 49 -7.81 16.57 -4.45
C MET A 49 -8.25 18.03 -4.54
N ARG A 50 -9.02 18.48 -3.55
CA ARG A 50 -9.20 19.92 -3.32
C ARG A 50 -8.14 20.37 -2.33
N VAL A 51 -7.19 21.18 -2.78
CA VAL A 51 -6.12 21.74 -1.94
C VAL A 51 -6.25 23.25 -1.97
N ASN A 52 -6.40 23.88 -0.79
CA ASN A 52 -6.58 25.33 -0.66
C ASN A 52 -7.71 25.92 -1.54
N GLY A 53 -8.78 25.14 -1.76
CA GLY A 53 -9.92 25.54 -2.59
C GLY A 53 -9.80 25.22 -4.08
N GLU A 54 -8.62 24.83 -4.56
CA GLU A 54 -8.36 24.50 -5.97
C GLU A 54 -8.40 22.99 -6.22
N ARG A 55 -8.75 22.60 -7.45
CA ARG A 55 -8.77 21.20 -7.87
C ARG A 55 -7.41 20.82 -8.44
N GLU A 56 -6.69 20.00 -7.70
CA GLU A 56 -5.35 19.55 -8.05
C GLU A 56 -5.37 18.17 -8.70
N GLN A 57 -4.64 18.03 -9.81
CA GLN A 57 -4.49 16.76 -10.50
C GLN A 57 -3.55 15.84 -9.71
N PRO A 58 -3.77 14.51 -9.74
CA PRO A 58 -2.82 13.56 -9.18
C PRO A 58 -1.39 13.84 -9.62
N ARG A 59 -0.47 13.89 -8.65
CA ARG A 59 0.96 14.15 -8.83
C ARG A 59 1.35 15.57 -9.28
N SER A 60 0.43 16.53 -9.30
CA SER A 60 0.82 17.95 -9.25
C SER A 60 1.56 18.24 -7.93
N GLU A 61 2.34 19.32 -7.87
CA GLU A 61 3.13 19.64 -6.68
C GLU A 61 2.26 19.79 -5.42
N ALA A 62 1.17 20.55 -5.52
CA ALA A 62 0.25 20.76 -4.40
C ALA A 62 -0.50 19.47 -4.01
N TRP A 63 -0.89 18.64 -4.99
CA TRP A 63 -1.48 17.33 -4.72
C TRP A 63 -0.50 16.43 -3.97
N THR A 64 0.75 16.34 -4.44
CA THR A 64 1.78 15.47 -3.84
C THR A 64 2.07 15.88 -2.40
N LYS A 65 2.25 17.18 -2.14
CA LYS A 65 2.46 17.70 -0.77
C LYS A 65 1.30 17.36 0.16
N GLU A 66 0.05 17.53 -0.29
CA GLU A 66 -1.10 17.16 0.53
C GLU A 66 -1.20 15.65 0.74
N TYR A 67 -0.84 14.85 -0.27
CA TYR A 67 -0.84 13.40 -0.19
C TYR A 67 0.20 12.89 0.82
N GLU A 68 1.43 13.41 0.75
CA GLU A 68 2.51 13.16 1.71
C GLU A 68 2.09 13.53 3.13
N ARG A 69 1.49 14.71 3.32
CA ARG A 69 0.97 15.14 4.63
C ARG A 69 -0.03 14.13 5.21
N ARG A 70 -0.89 13.55 4.37
CA ARG A 70 -1.89 12.55 4.79
C ARG A 70 -1.27 11.18 5.08
N THR A 71 -0.28 10.74 4.30
CA THR A 71 0.45 9.49 4.58
C THR A 71 1.29 9.61 5.85
N GLU A 72 1.98 10.74 6.06
CA GLU A 72 2.70 11.06 7.30
C GLU A 72 1.78 11.05 8.51
N ALA A 73 0.58 11.65 8.41
CA ALA A 73 -0.40 11.62 9.50
C ALA A 73 -0.80 10.19 9.87
N PHE A 74 -0.90 9.29 8.89
CA PHE A 74 -1.17 7.87 9.11
C PHE A 74 0.02 7.14 9.73
N GLY A 75 1.24 7.33 9.21
CA GLY A 75 2.46 6.76 9.79
C GLY A 75 2.67 7.20 11.24
N ASN A 76 2.49 8.48 11.52
CA ASN A 76 2.55 9.05 12.87
C ASN A 76 1.48 8.45 13.80
N ALA A 77 0.27 8.22 13.30
CA ALA A 77 -0.80 7.61 14.10
C ALA A 77 -0.43 6.20 14.57
N ILE A 78 0.22 5.39 13.72
CA ILE A 78 0.71 4.06 14.09
C ILE A 78 1.91 4.16 15.04
N ALA A 79 2.89 5.01 14.71
CA ALA A 79 4.10 5.19 15.51
C ALA A 79 3.80 5.65 16.94
N ALA A 80 2.83 6.57 17.11
CA ALA A 80 2.38 7.04 18.42
C ALA A 80 1.81 5.90 19.29
N ALA A 81 1.18 4.90 18.68
CA ALA A 81 0.69 3.72 19.38
C ALA A 81 1.79 2.69 19.71
N LYS A 82 3.02 2.90 19.22
CA LYS A 82 4.19 2.04 19.42
C LYS A 82 3.97 0.60 18.96
N VAL A 83 3.15 0.41 17.92
CA VAL A 83 2.95 -0.88 17.30
C VAL A 83 3.84 -0.98 16.06
N PRO A 84 4.69 -2.03 15.94
CA PRO A 84 5.46 -2.26 14.72
C PRO A 84 4.55 -2.41 13.50
N TYR A 85 4.96 -1.86 12.36
CA TYR A 85 4.17 -2.01 11.15
C TYR A 85 5.00 -2.17 9.88
N LEU A 86 4.39 -2.87 8.93
CA LEU A 86 4.90 -3.08 7.58
C LEU A 86 3.99 -2.33 6.60
N TRP A 87 4.57 -1.58 5.68
CA TRP A 87 3.86 -1.01 4.55
C TRP A 87 4.26 -1.77 3.28
N VAL A 88 3.34 -2.59 2.77
CA VAL A 88 3.53 -3.35 1.53
C VAL A 88 3.27 -2.43 0.33
N GLY A 89 4.25 -2.36 -0.56
CA GLY A 89 4.13 -1.60 -1.80
C GLY A 89 2.99 -2.08 -2.70
N MET A 90 2.57 -1.20 -3.60
CA MET A 90 1.59 -1.51 -4.63
C MET A 90 2.26 -2.08 -5.88
N PRO A 91 1.69 -3.12 -6.52
CA PRO A 91 2.26 -3.68 -7.75
C PRO A 91 1.96 -2.78 -8.97
N ALA A 92 2.59 -3.07 -10.11
CA ALA A 92 2.22 -2.47 -11.39
C ALA A 92 0.77 -2.79 -11.79
N PHE A 93 0.16 -2.02 -12.69
CA PHE A 93 -1.21 -2.23 -13.18
C PHE A 93 -1.24 -2.27 -14.71
N LYS A 94 -2.27 -2.90 -15.29
CA LYS A 94 -2.36 -3.03 -16.75
C LYS A 94 -2.39 -1.68 -17.48
N ALA A 95 -2.97 -0.65 -16.88
CA ALA A 95 -2.95 0.69 -17.43
C ALA A 95 -1.59 1.38 -17.14
N PRO A 96 -0.80 1.78 -18.15
CA PRO A 96 0.55 2.33 -17.94
C PRO A 96 0.59 3.56 -17.03
N LYS A 97 -0.40 4.47 -17.16
CA LYS A 97 -0.50 5.64 -16.27
C LYS A 97 -0.69 5.22 -14.81
N MET A 98 -1.45 4.16 -14.56
CA MET A 98 -1.65 3.64 -13.21
C MET A 98 -0.37 3.04 -12.63
N THR A 99 0.41 2.29 -13.43
CA THR A 99 1.75 1.83 -13.05
C THR A 99 2.66 2.99 -12.67
N SER A 100 2.75 4.02 -13.52
CA SER A 100 3.57 5.20 -13.23
C SER A 100 3.13 5.94 -11.96
N ASP A 101 1.83 5.99 -11.69
CA ASP A 101 1.31 6.61 -10.47
C ASP A 101 1.63 5.78 -9.21
N MET A 102 1.55 4.44 -9.30
CA MET A 102 1.88 3.57 -8.18
C MET A 102 3.38 3.53 -7.87
N LEU A 103 4.26 3.71 -8.87
CA LEU A 103 5.69 3.93 -8.62
C LEU A 103 5.90 5.15 -7.73
N ALA A 104 5.34 6.30 -8.13
CA ALA A 104 5.46 7.53 -7.35
C ALA A 104 4.84 7.39 -5.95
N PHE A 105 3.72 6.68 -5.80
CA PHE A 105 3.10 6.49 -4.50
C PHE A 105 3.91 5.53 -3.61
N ASN A 106 4.53 4.50 -4.19
CA ASN A 106 5.41 3.60 -3.44
C ASN A 106 6.61 4.34 -2.85
N ASP A 107 7.17 5.32 -3.56
CA ASP A 107 8.25 6.16 -3.01
C ASP A 107 7.78 6.95 -1.77
N ILE A 108 6.58 7.52 -1.83
CA ILE A 108 5.95 8.23 -0.69
C ILE A 108 5.71 7.26 0.47
N TYR A 109 5.17 6.08 0.19
CA TYR A 109 4.90 5.05 1.21
C TYR A 109 6.17 4.56 1.88
N ARG A 110 7.24 4.35 1.09
CA ARG A 110 8.55 3.97 1.60
C ARG A 110 9.09 5.03 2.54
N SER A 111 9.14 6.28 2.08
CA SER A 111 9.62 7.41 2.87
C SER A 111 8.82 7.58 4.17
N THR A 112 7.49 7.47 4.08
CA THR A 112 6.61 7.56 5.25
C THR A 112 6.86 6.42 6.23
N ALA A 113 6.89 5.17 5.75
CA ALA A 113 7.08 4.00 6.58
C ALA A 113 8.38 4.09 7.38
N GLU A 114 9.50 4.32 6.68
CA GLU A 114 10.84 4.37 7.26
C GLU A 114 11.01 5.54 8.24
N SER A 115 10.42 6.70 7.94
CA SER A 115 10.50 7.89 8.80
C SER A 115 9.67 7.77 10.08
N HIS A 116 8.69 6.86 10.10
CA HIS A 116 7.82 6.61 11.25
C HIS A 116 8.06 5.25 11.91
N GLY A 117 9.26 4.67 11.73
CA GLY A 117 9.69 3.44 12.40
C GLY A 117 9.02 2.15 11.90
N GLY A 118 8.35 2.21 10.75
CA GLY A 118 7.88 1.04 10.01
C GLY A 118 8.90 0.56 8.98
N GLU A 119 8.62 -0.59 8.38
CA GLU A 119 9.40 -1.13 7.27
C GLU A 119 8.57 -1.13 5.99
N PHE A 120 9.14 -0.65 4.89
CA PHE A 120 8.52 -0.79 3.57
C PHE A 120 8.91 -2.11 2.93
N VAL A 121 7.89 -2.91 2.59
CA VAL A 121 8.08 -4.18 1.88
C VAL A 121 7.93 -3.90 0.39
N ASP A 122 9.08 -3.81 -0.28
CA ASP A 122 9.12 -3.67 -1.73
C ASP A 122 8.74 -4.98 -2.42
N ILE A 123 7.74 -4.90 -3.29
CA ILE A 123 7.20 -6.04 -4.04
C ILE A 123 7.30 -5.84 -5.55
N TRP A 124 7.82 -4.70 -6.01
CA TRP A 124 7.68 -4.24 -7.40
C TRP A 124 8.13 -5.29 -8.42
N ASP A 125 9.37 -5.74 -8.30
CA ASP A 125 10.03 -6.70 -9.21
C ASP A 125 9.32 -8.07 -9.25
N GLY A 126 8.49 -8.37 -8.24
CA GLY A 126 7.69 -9.58 -8.22
C GLY A 126 6.50 -9.57 -9.19
N PHE A 127 6.13 -8.41 -9.72
CA PHE A 127 4.90 -8.17 -10.48
C PHE A 127 5.10 -7.43 -11.79
N VAL A 128 6.35 -7.30 -12.25
CA VAL A 128 6.72 -6.72 -13.53
C VAL A 128 7.61 -7.66 -14.34
N ASP A 129 7.78 -7.36 -15.64
CA ASP A 129 8.83 -7.96 -16.46
C ASP A 129 10.17 -7.22 -16.30
N GLU A 130 11.17 -7.62 -17.09
CA GLU A 130 12.52 -7.06 -17.08
C GLU A 130 12.56 -5.56 -17.45
N ASP A 131 11.55 -5.07 -18.17
CA ASP A 131 11.41 -3.67 -18.56
C ASP A 131 10.59 -2.86 -17.52
N GLY A 132 10.17 -3.49 -16.42
CA GLY A 132 9.33 -2.87 -15.41
C GLY A 132 7.86 -2.73 -15.82
N ALA A 133 7.43 -3.40 -16.90
CA ALA A 133 6.06 -3.35 -17.39
C ALA A 133 5.17 -4.39 -16.70
N PHE A 134 3.85 -4.12 -16.72
CA PHE A 134 2.86 -4.99 -16.10
C PHE A 134 2.84 -6.39 -16.73
N VAL A 135 2.85 -7.41 -15.87
CA VAL A 135 2.65 -8.80 -16.29
C VAL A 135 1.39 -9.42 -15.67
N THR A 136 0.75 -10.30 -16.45
CA THR A 136 -0.40 -11.09 -15.95
C THR A 136 0.04 -12.36 -15.23
N SER A 137 1.16 -12.92 -15.66
CA SER A 137 1.75 -14.17 -15.16
C SER A 137 3.22 -13.97 -14.84
N GLY A 138 3.73 -14.77 -13.91
CA GLY A 138 5.13 -14.74 -13.50
C GLY A 138 5.42 -15.90 -12.54
N PRO A 139 6.65 -16.01 -12.02
CA PRO A 139 7.00 -17.05 -11.08
C PRO A 139 6.23 -16.89 -9.76
N ASP A 140 5.73 -17.99 -9.22
CA ASP A 140 5.25 -18.09 -7.84
C ASP A 140 6.41 -18.14 -6.84
N ILE A 141 6.12 -18.43 -5.57
CA ILE A 141 7.12 -18.51 -4.50
C ILE A 141 8.13 -19.65 -4.69
N ASN A 142 7.85 -20.62 -5.56
CA ASN A 142 8.70 -21.76 -5.90
C ASN A 142 9.32 -21.62 -7.31
N GLY A 143 9.15 -20.47 -7.96
CA GLY A 143 9.63 -20.24 -9.32
C GLY A 143 8.73 -20.79 -10.43
N GLN A 144 7.56 -21.37 -10.11
CA GLN A 144 6.68 -21.95 -11.12
C GLN A 144 5.84 -20.85 -11.81
N PRO A 145 5.69 -20.89 -13.15
CA PRO A 145 4.90 -19.90 -13.86
C PRO A 145 3.42 -20.04 -13.50
N VAL A 146 2.86 -18.99 -12.91
CA VAL A 146 1.45 -18.93 -12.52
C VAL A 146 0.85 -17.59 -12.93
N ARG A 147 -0.48 -17.55 -13.00
CA ARG A 147 -1.21 -16.31 -13.14
C ARG A 147 -1.16 -15.50 -11.84
N LEU A 148 -0.59 -14.30 -11.86
CA LEU A 148 -0.45 -13.41 -10.69
C LEU A 148 -1.57 -12.36 -10.63
N ARG A 149 -2.11 -11.94 -11.79
CA ARG A 149 -3.14 -10.89 -11.91
C ARG A 149 -4.40 -11.40 -12.60
N THR A 150 -5.54 -10.84 -12.24
CA THR A 150 -6.82 -11.07 -12.93
C THR A 150 -6.87 -10.39 -14.30
N ASP A 151 -7.83 -10.75 -15.15
CA ASP A 151 -7.92 -10.26 -16.55
C ASP A 151 -8.11 -8.75 -16.65
N ASP A 152 -8.75 -8.15 -15.64
CA ASP A 152 -8.93 -6.70 -15.53
C ASP A 152 -7.62 -5.93 -15.28
N GLY A 153 -6.55 -6.63 -14.90
CA GLY A 153 -5.27 -6.02 -14.59
C GLY A 153 -5.24 -5.20 -13.30
N ILE A 154 -6.27 -5.33 -12.45
CA ILE A 154 -6.41 -4.62 -11.17
C ILE A 154 -6.24 -5.59 -10.02
N TYR A 155 -7.05 -6.65 -9.96
CA TYR A 155 -6.97 -7.59 -8.85
C TYR A 155 -5.80 -8.57 -8.98
N VAL A 156 -5.47 -9.15 -7.83
CA VAL A 156 -4.42 -10.15 -7.67
C VAL A 156 -5.08 -11.51 -7.52
N SER A 157 -4.56 -12.51 -8.25
CA SER A 157 -5.04 -13.89 -8.18
C SER A 157 -4.75 -14.51 -6.80
N LYS A 158 -5.27 -15.72 -6.54
CA LYS A 158 -4.89 -16.47 -5.34
C LYS A 158 -3.37 -16.68 -5.23
N ALA A 159 -2.73 -17.04 -6.34
CA ALA A 159 -1.28 -17.24 -6.38
C ALA A 159 -0.51 -15.92 -6.20
N GLY A 160 -0.97 -14.84 -6.81
CA GLY A 160 -0.38 -13.52 -6.60
C GLY A 160 -0.52 -13.02 -5.15
N LYS A 161 -1.66 -13.28 -4.48
CA LYS A 161 -1.84 -12.97 -3.05
C LYS A 161 -0.88 -13.77 -2.19
N ARG A 162 -0.62 -15.05 -2.52
CA ARG A 162 0.40 -15.86 -1.84
C ARG A 162 1.80 -15.28 -2.04
N LYS A 163 2.11 -14.80 -3.25
CA LYS A 163 3.37 -14.11 -3.55
C LYS A 163 3.51 -12.81 -2.74
N LEU A 164 2.48 -11.96 -2.69
CA LEU A 164 2.47 -10.76 -1.83
C LEU A 164 2.74 -11.10 -0.36
N ALA A 165 2.05 -12.11 0.17
CA ALA A 165 2.25 -12.55 1.55
C ALA A 165 3.68 -13.01 1.81
N PHE A 166 4.31 -13.70 0.84
CA PHE A 166 5.69 -14.15 0.93
C PHE A 166 6.69 -13.00 1.04
N TYR A 167 6.50 -11.90 0.31
CA TYR A 167 7.36 -10.71 0.46
C TYR A 167 7.32 -10.13 1.87
N ALA A 168 6.15 -10.10 2.52
CA ALA A 168 6.00 -9.56 3.87
C ALA A 168 6.36 -10.58 4.98
N GLU A 169 6.41 -11.87 4.67
CA GLU A 169 6.54 -12.96 5.64
C GLU A 169 7.82 -12.83 6.48
N LYS A 170 8.98 -12.61 5.83
CA LYS A 170 10.26 -12.47 6.53
C LYS A 170 10.25 -11.33 7.55
N SER A 171 9.76 -10.17 7.16
CA SER A 171 9.72 -8.98 8.02
C SER A 171 8.69 -9.13 9.14
N LEU A 172 7.55 -9.75 8.85
CA LEU A 172 6.54 -10.05 9.85
C LEU A 172 7.06 -11.04 10.90
N MET A 173 7.75 -12.10 10.49
CA MET A 173 8.31 -13.09 11.42
C MET A 173 9.36 -12.47 12.34
N LYS A 174 10.17 -11.52 11.86
CA LYS A 174 11.08 -10.76 12.74
C LYS A 174 10.34 -10.00 13.84
N ILE A 175 9.16 -9.47 13.54
CA ILE A 175 8.33 -8.74 14.52
C ILE A 175 7.70 -9.69 15.53
N LEU A 176 7.24 -10.86 15.08
CA LEU A 176 6.49 -11.80 15.91
C LEU A 176 7.36 -12.74 16.77
N GLY A 177 8.64 -12.90 16.43
CA GLY A 177 9.54 -13.87 17.06
C GLY A 177 9.26 -15.31 16.62
#